data_AF-A0A349DL25-F1
#
_entry.id   AF-A0A349DL25-F1
#
_cell.length_a   1.000
_cell.length_b   1.000
_cell.length_c   1.000
_cell.angle_alpha   90.00
_cell.angle_beta   90.00
_cell.angle_gamma   90.00
#
_symmetry.space_group_name_H-M   'P 1'
#
loop_
_entity.id
_entity.type
_entity.pdbx_description
1 polymer ?
#
loop_
_entity_poly.entity_id
_entity_poly.type
_entity_poly.pdbx_seq_one_letter_code
_entity_poly.pdbx_strand_id
1 'polypeptide(L)'
;MRNLLIPLSFLNMMLFQNCRSSNKTIVYKKETSQQVEADSLTGRSTKEQRKTEEGKKIDDGYQRYVANIIEAKKNPQNPFEKLTFTKAVLYQFKSGPESMFKEGTRDLIPMQDEKVLNMAQAREVITIVGDTSTYGQATASCFIPRHGVIFYDTQNKPVGHITICMGCNFLESFPYISAMHFHSVIEDFGNGQSVRPMKGFSKLGRKRLVAFFKKCGLKYPYDKHPLFDEE
;
A
#
# COMPACT_ATOMS: atom_id res chain seq x y z
N MET A 1 -19.90 -44.58 -45.16
CA MET A 1 -20.12 -45.64 -44.15
C MET A 1 -19.03 -45.58 -43.08
N ARG A 2 -19.33 -44.96 -41.93
CA ARG A 2 -19.06 -45.46 -40.57
C ARG A 2 -19.31 -44.31 -39.60
N ASN A 3 -20.48 -44.40 -39.00
CA ASN A 3 -20.90 -43.64 -37.82
C ASN A 3 -19.98 -43.98 -36.65
N LEU A 4 -19.72 -43.00 -35.78
CA LEU A 4 -19.55 -43.29 -34.36
C LEU A 4 -20.08 -42.11 -33.53
N LEU A 5 -21.29 -42.31 -33.00
CA LEU A 5 -21.86 -41.60 -31.87
C LEU A 5 -21.15 -42.04 -30.59
N ILE A 6 -20.83 -41.11 -29.68
CA ILE A 6 -20.83 -41.35 -28.23
C ILE A 6 -21.43 -40.11 -27.52
N PRO A 7 -22.24 -40.28 -26.45
CA PRO A 7 -23.22 -39.29 -25.98
C PRO A 7 -22.98 -38.78 -24.55
N LEU A 8 -23.90 -37.91 -24.07
CA LEU A 8 -24.15 -37.50 -22.67
C LEU A 8 -23.01 -36.75 -21.96
N SER A 9 -23.19 -35.75 -21.11
CA SER A 9 -24.31 -34.98 -20.53
C SER A 9 -23.65 -34.26 -19.36
N PHE A 10 -23.86 -32.97 -19.11
CA PHE A 10 -23.95 -32.44 -17.75
C PHE A 10 -24.59 -31.06 -17.82
N LEU A 11 -25.91 -31.10 -17.70
CA LEU A 11 -26.78 -29.98 -17.42
C LEU A 11 -26.52 -29.57 -15.96
N ASN A 12 -25.77 -28.50 -15.72
CA ASN A 12 -25.61 -27.95 -14.37
C ASN A 12 -26.76 -26.99 -14.09
N MET A 13 -27.68 -27.48 -13.27
CA MET A 13 -28.86 -26.83 -12.75
C MET A 13 -28.45 -25.69 -11.81
N MET A 14 -28.78 -24.44 -12.19
CA MET A 14 -28.71 -23.29 -11.29
C MET A 14 -29.72 -23.46 -10.16
N LEU A 15 -29.25 -23.57 -8.92
CA LEU A 15 -30.07 -23.37 -7.73
C LEU A 15 -29.65 -22.04 -7.07
N PHE A 16 -30.40 -20.99 -7.38
CA PHE A 16 -30.44 -19.78 -6.58
C PHE A 16 -31.16 -20.09 -5.27
N GLN A 17 -30.40 -20.26 -4.19
CA GLN A 17 -30.97 -20.27 -2.84
C GLN A 17 -31.02 -18.84 -2.30
N ASN A 18 -32.26 -18.44 -2.05
CA ASN A 18 -32.74 -17.24 -1.39
C ASN A 18 -31.92 -16.83 -0.16
N CYS A 19 -31.28 -15.65 -0.21
CA CYS A 19 -30.83 -14.95 0.98
C CYS A 19 -32.04 -14.24 1.61
N ARG A 20 -32.66 -14.91 2.60
CA ARG A 20 -33.75 -14.38 3.41
C ARG A 20 -33.17 -13.34 4.39
N SER A 21 -33.21 -12.07 4.01
CA SER A 21 -32.93 -10.94 4.89
C SER A 21 -33.94 -10.93 6.04
N SER A 22 -33.45 -11.16 7.27
CA SER A 22 -34.24 -11.02 8.50
C SER A 22 -34.28 -9.54 8.87
N ASN A 23 -35.42 -8.90 8.57
CA ASN A 23 -35.78 -7.60 9.12
C ASN A 23 -35.96 -7.73 10.64
N LYS A 24 -34.93 -7.38 11.40
CA LYS A 24 -35.08 -7.09 12.83
C LYS A 24 -35.75 -5.73 12.98
N THR A 25 -37.05 -5.74 13.22
CA THR A 25 -37.81 -4.62 13.75
C THR A 25 -37.20 -4.20 15.08
N ILE A 26 -36.57 -3.03 15.12
CA ILE A 26 -36.15 -2.39 16.36
C ILE A 26 -37.42 -1.81 16.99
N VAL A 27 -37.93 -2.49 18.01
CA VAL A 27 -38.97 -1.97 18.89
C VAL A 27 -38.33 -0.91 19.77
N TYR A 28 -38.61 0.36 19.51
CA TYR A 28 -38.27 1.45 20.42
C TYR A 28 -39.17 1.36 21.64
N LYS A 29 -38.64 0.78 22.71
CA LYS A 29 -39.25 0.84 24.04
C LYS A 29 -39.13 2.27 24.53
N LYS A 30 -40.25 2.99 24.55
CA LYS A 30 -40.38 4.31 25.15
C LYS A 30 -40.32 4.11 26.67
N GLU A 31 -39.13 4.19 27.24
CA GLU A 31 -38.96 4.20 28.68
C GLU A 31 -39.23 5.60 29.23
N THR A 32 -40.21 5.61 30.12
CA THR A 32 -40.77 6.74 30.83
C THR A 32 -39.68 7.42 31.66
N SER A 33 -39.55 8.71 31.45
CA SER A 33 -38.77 9.64 32.26
C SER A 33 -39.28 9.67 33.69
N GLN A 34 -38.54 9.05 34.62
CA GLN A 34 -38.48 9.38 36.05
C GLN A 34 -37.38 8.55 36.72
N GLN A 35 -36.14 9.01 36.61
CA GLN A 35 -35.03 8.83 37.57
C GLN A 35 -33.78 9.48 36.96
N VAL A 36 -33.76 10.81 36.95
CA VAL A 36 -32.56 11.61 36.75
C VAL A 36 -32.41 12.42 38.02
N GLU A 37 -31.60 11.93 38.95
CA GLU A 37 -30.86 12.70 39.96
C GLU A 37 -30.23 11.71 40.94
N ALA A 38 -28.95 11.37 40.70
CA ALA A 38 -27.95 10.94 41.69
C ALA A 38 -26.78 10.10 41.10
N ASP A 39 -26.67 9.91 39.77
CA ASP A 39 -25.57 9.11 39.18
C ASP A 39 -24.79 9.81 38.04
N SER A 40 -24.84 11.13 37.96
CA SER A 40 -24.28 11.90 36.84
C SER A 40 -22.87 12.47 37.05
N LEU A 41 -22.22 12.23 38.20
CA LEU A 41 -20.91 12.83 38.51
C LEU A 41 -19.70 11.88 38.42
N THR A 42 -19.90 10.57 38.42
CA THR A 42 -18.79 9.58 38.29
C THR A 42 -18.54 9.13 36.84
N GLY A 43 -19.53 9.27 35.94
CA GLY A 43 -19.42 8.88 34.52
C GLY A 43 -18.86 9.96 33.56
N ARG A 44 -18.74 11.21 34.01
CA ARG A 44 -18.19 12.32 33.20
C ARG A 44 -16.65 12.35 33.20
N SER A 45 -16.03 12.08 34.35
CA SER A 45 -14.57 12.06 34.53
C SER A 45 -13.86 11.06 33.61
N THR A 46 -14.40 9.86 33.44
CA THR A 46 -13.75 8.79 32.66
C THR A 46 -13.82 8.97 31.15
N LYS A 47 -14.86 9.64 30.60
CA LYS A 47 -14.94 9.95 29.16
C LYS A 47 -14.03 11.10 28.75
N GLU A 48 -13.84 12.08 29.63
CA GLU A 48 -13.00 13.24 29.39
C GLU A 48 -11.51 12.88 29.52
N GLN A 49 -11.16 12.01 30.49
CA GLN A 49 -9.83 11.41 30.62
C GLN A 49 -9.46 10.51 29.43
N ARG A 50 -10.38 9.67 28.94
CA ARG A 50 -10.12 8.84 27.74
C ARG A 50 -9.90 9.67 26.47
N LYS A 51 -10.65 10.76 26.30
CA LYS A 51 -10.44 11.69 25.16
C LYS A 51 -9.11 12.44 25.23
N THR A 52 -8.65 12.80 26.43
CA THR A 52 -7.34 13.46 26.61
C THR A 52 -6.18 12.49 26.41
N GLU A 53 -6.30 11.24 26.83
CA GLU A 53 -5.29 10.20 26.57
C GLU A 53 -5.20 9.80 25.10
N GLU A 54 -6.33 9.64 24.40
CA GLU A 54 -6.35 9.35 22.96
C GLU A 54 -5.76 10.51 22.15
N GLY A 55 -6.12 11.75 22.48
CA GLY A 55 -5.55 12.95 21.85
C GLY A 55 -4.03 13.04 22.03
N LYS A 56 -3.53 12.74 23.25
CA LYS A 56 -2.09 12.72 23.53
C LYS A 56 -1.35 11.64 22.73
N LYS A 57 -1.92 10.43 22.60
CA LYS A 57 -1.33 9.35 21.80
C LYS A 57 -1.23 9.69 20.31
N ILE A 58 -2.24 10.39 19.78
CA ILE A 58 -2.25 10.84 18.38
C ILE A 58 -1.13 11.85 18.15
N ASP A 59 -0.97 12.82 19.06
CA ASP A 59 0.09 13.83 18.98
C ASP A 59 1.49 13.17 19.07
N ASP A 60 1.73 12.30 20.06
CA ASP A 60 2.99 11.57 20.20
C ASP A 60 3.35 10.75 18.94
N GLY A 61 2.35 10.13 18.31
CA GLY A 61 2.51 9.38 17.06
C GLY A 61 2.88 10.29 15.89
N TYR A 62 2.24 11.46 15.79
CA TYR A 62 2.52 12.43 14.75
C TYR A 62 3.88 13.11 14.92
N GLN A 63 4.27 13.49 16.14
CA GLN A 63 5.60 14.05 16.41
C GLN A 63 6.70 13.04 16.08
N ARG A 64 6.49 11.74 16.36
CA ARG A 64 7.41 10.68 15.95
C ARG A 64 7.50 10.58 14.42
N TYR A 65 6.37 10.69 13.72
CA TYR A 65 6.38 10.73 12.26
C TYR A 65 7.18 11.93 11.72
N VAL A 66 6.97 13.14 12.26
CA VAL A 66 7.72 14.34 11.90
C VAL A 66 9.22 14.14 12.12
N ALA A 67 9.62 13.60 13.29
CA ALA A 67 11.02 13.31 13.59
C ALA A 67 11.66 12.33 12.60
N ASN A 68 10.94 11.28 12.20
CA ASN A 68 11.41 10.32 11.20
C ASN A 68 11.62 10.99 9.83
N ILE A 69 10.76 11.93 9.46
CA ILE A 69 10.89 12.69 8.21
C ILE A 69 12.10 13.62 8.26
N ILE A 70 12.30 14.32 9.38
CA ILE A 70 13.49 15.17 9.59
C ILE A 70 14.76 14.32 9.44
N GLU A 71 14.79 13.14 10.03
CA GLU A 71 15.92 12.22 9.94
C GLU A 71 16.12 11.73 8.49
N ALA A 72 15.05 11.32 7.82
CA ALA A 72 15.09 10.90 6.42
C ALA A 72 15.65 11.96 5.47
N LYS A 73 15.40 13.25 5.75
CA LYS A 73 15.96 14.38 4.97
C LYS A 73 17.45 14.56 5.22
N LYS A 74 17.92 14.36 6.46
CA LYS A 74 19.35 14.48 6.80
C LYS A 74 20.16 13.30 6.29
N ASN A 75 19.57 12.10 6.36
CA ASN A 75 20.27 10.85 6.10
C ASN A 75 19.36 9.86 5.35
N PRO A 76 19.05 10.11 4.06
CA PRO A 76 18.21 9.22 3.27
C PRO A 76 18.86 7.84 3.16
N GLN A 77 18.09 6.79 3.45
CA GLN A 77 18.55 5.41 3.45
C GLN A 77 17.87 4.62 2.35
N ASN A 78 18.67 3.83 1.65
CA ASN A 78 18.21 2.73 0.80
C ASN A 78 18.58 1.40 1.46
N PRO A 79 17.70 0.78 2.27
CA PRO A 79 18.02 -0.47 2.96
C PRO A 79 18.30 -1.63 2.00
N PHE A 80 17.83 -1.55 0.75
CA PHE A 80 18.01 -2.59 -0.24
C PHE A 80 19.45 -2.69 -0.77
N GLU A 81 20.29 -1.67 -0.59
CA GLU A 81 21.72 -1.74 -0.97
C GLU A 81 22.49 -2.79 -0.15
N LYS A 82 22.06 -2.95 1.10
CA LYS A 82 22.63 -3.88 2.10
C LYS A 82 21.81 -5.16 2.24
N LEU A 83 20.70 -5.28 1.51
CA LEU A 83 19.83 -6.46 1.58
C LEU A 83 20.54 -7.65 0.93
N THR A 84 20.70 -8.72 1.69
CA THR A 84 21.22 -9.99 1.17
C THR A 84 20.08 -10.78 0.54
N PHE A 85 20.19 -11.09 -0.74
CA PHE A 85 19.24 -11.93 -1.48
C PHE A 85 19.96 -12.72 -2.58
N THR A 86 19.38 -13.84 -3.00
CA THR A 86 19.90 -14.69 -4.08
C THR A 86 19.03 -14.62 -5.33
N LYS A 87 17.76 -14.23 -5.18
CA LYS A 87 16.79 -14.16 -6.26
C LYS A 87 15.90 -12.93 -6.07
N ALA A 88 15.65 -12.21 -7.15
CA ALA A 88 14.65 -11.15 -7.19
C ALA A 88 13.66 -11.47 -8.30
N VAL A 89 12.37 -11.37 -8.00
CA VAL A 89 11.30 -11.61 -8.98
C VAL A 89 10.44 -10.37 -9.07
N LEU A 90 10.32 -9.83 -10.28
CA LEU A 90 9.41 -8.75 -10.60
C LEU A 90 8.08 -9.35 -11.03
N TYR A 91 7.03 -8.98 -10.32
CA TYR A 91 5.66 -9.40 -10.56
C TYR A 91 4.86 -8.27 -11.19
N GLN A 92 4.00 -8.64 -12.13
CA GLN A 92 2.89 -7.83 -12.61
C GLN A 92 1.59 -8.46 -12.12
N PHE A 93 0.71 -7.65 -11.56
CA PHE A 93 -0.58 -8.11 -11.06
C PHE A 93 -1.72 -7.46 -11.85
N LYS A 94 -2.83 -8.20 -11.98
CA LYS A 94 -4.10 -7.58 -12.38
C LYS A 94 -4.46 -6.52 -11.33
N SER A 95 -5.21 -5.49 -11.73
CA SER A 95 -5.78 -4.52 -10.77
C SER A 95 -6.34 -5.29 -9.57
N GLY A 96 -5.81 -5.01 -8.39
CA GLY A 96 -6.00 -5.82 -7.20
C GLY A 96 -5.98 -5.00 -5.92
N PRO A 97 -6.08 -5.65 -4.75
CA PRO A 97 -6.11 -4.99 -3.44
C PRO A 97 -4.85 -4.15 -3.21
N GLU A 98 -4.86 -3.33 -2.16
CA GLU A 98 -3.80 -2.37 -1.79
C GLU A 98 -2.45 -3.02 -1.44
N SER A 99 -2.29 -4.33 -1.63
CA SER A 99 -1.08 -5.09 -1.31
C SER A 99 -0.85 -6.24 -2.31
N MET A 100 0.43 -6.59 -2.50
CA MET A 100 0.85 -7.80 -3.23
C MET A 100 0.67 -9.09 -2.42
N PHE A 101 0.40 -8.97 -1.12
CA PHE A 101 0.11 -10.08 -0.22
C PHE A 101 -1.38 -10.13 0.11
N LYS A 102 -1.91 -11.34 0.31
CA LYS A 102 -3.26 -11.51 0.85
C LYS A 102 -3.32 -10.91 2.25
N GLU A 103 -4.45 -10.32 2.60
CA GLU A 103 -4.65 -9.69 3.90
C GLU A 103 -4.36 -10.68 5.04
N GLY A 104 -3.51 -10.26 5.98
CA GLY A 104 -3.12 -11.06 7.14
C GLY A 104 -2.21 -12.25 6.83
N THR A 105 -1.75 -12.44 5.58
CA THR A 105 -0.86 -13.56 5.22
C THR A 105 0.42 -13.09 4.50
N ARG A 106 1.35 -14.02 4.27
CA ARG A 106 2.54 -13.81 3.43
C ARG A 106 2.38 -14.40 2.04
N ASP A 107 1.17 -14.84 1.70
CA ASP A 107 0.88 -15.41 0.40
C ASP A 107 0.66 -14.32 -0.62
N LEU A 108 1.18 -14.54 -1.82
CA LEU A 108 1.00 -13.62 -2.93
C LEU A 108 -0.44 -13.63 -3.44
N ILE A 109 -0.92 -12.46 -3.87
CA ILE A 109 -2.13 -12.37 -4.69
C ILE A 109 -1.87 -12.99 -6.08
N PRO A 110 -2.93 -13.37 -6.83
CA PRO A 110 -2.75 -13.89 -8.19
C PRO A 110 -1.97 -12.93 -9.10
N MET A 111 -0.87 -13.42 -9.67
CA MET A 111 0.01 -12.65 -10.55
C MET A 111 -0.40 -12.82 -12.01
N GLN A 112 -0.35 -11.75 -12.77
CA GLN A 112 -0.60 -11.77 -14.22
C GLN A 112 0.64 -12.24 -14.99
N ASP A 113 1.81 -11.79 -14.55
CA ASP A 113 3.09 -12.09 -15.18
C ASP A 113 4.22 -12.01 -14.13
N GLU A 114 5.33 -12.69 -14.41
CA GLU A 114 6.51 -12.67 -13.55
C GLU A 114 7.80 -12.70 -14.36
N LYS A 115 8.82 -12.01 -13.84
CA LYS A 115 10.15 -11.97 -14.41
C LYS A 115 11.18 -12.17 -13.32
N VAL A 116 11.91 -13.28 -13.38
CA VAL A 116 13.15 -13.43 -12.60
C VAL A 116 14.15 -12.39 -13.11
N LEU A 117 14.58 -11.51 -12.22
CA LEU A 117 15.56 -10.47 -12.50
C LEU A 117 16.96 -11.05 -12.38
N ASN A 118 17.84 -10.71 -13.33
CA ASN A 118 19.27 -10.89 -13.11
C ASN A 118 19.78 -9.84 -12.10
N MET A 119 21.00 -10.04 -11.58
CA MET A 119 21.57 -9.15 -10.56
C MET A 119 21.67 -7.69 -11.01
N ALA A 120 21.97 -7.43 -12.29
CA ALA A 120 22.03 -6.08 -12.83
C ALA A 120 20.66 -5.39 -12.83
N GLN A 121 19.59 -6.10 -13.20
CA GLN A 121 18.22 -5.59 -13.15
C GLN A 121 17.75 -5.37 -11.71
N ALA A 122 18.08 -6.29 -10.80
CA ALA A 122 17.77 -6.13 -9.37
C ALA A 122 18.47 -4.90 -8.79
N ARG A 123 19.74 -4.68 -9.11
CA ARG A 123 20.48 -3.48 -8.71
C ARG A 123 19.90 -2.22 -9.34
N GLU A 124 19.50 -2.26 -10.60
CA GLU A 124 18.89 -1.12 -11.28
C GLU A 124 17.62 -0.64 -10.59
N VAL A 125 16.68 -1.52 -10.24
CA VAL A 125 15.47 -1.12 -9.51
C VAL A 125 15.80 -0.62 -8.10
N ILE A 126 16.74 -1.26 -7.39
CA ILE A 126 17.21 -0.81 -6.06
C ILE A 126 17.78 0.61 -6.14
N THR A 127 18.59 0.90 -7.16
CA THR A 127 19.17 2.22 -7.38
C THR A 127 18.09 3.23 -7.73
N ILE A 128 17.12 2.89 -8.58
CA ILE A 128 16.02 3.81 -8.92
C ILE A 128 15.24 4.18 -7.66
N VAL A 129 14.80 3.21 -6.86
CA VAL A 129 13.97 3.51 -5.68
C VAL A 129 14.75 4.10 -4.51
N GLY A 130 16.06 3.93 -4.45
CA GLY A 130 16.91 4.53 -3.42
C GLY A 130 17.38 5.95 -3.72
N ASP A 131 17.28 6.38 -4.98
CA ASP A 131 17.78 7.68 -5.42
C ASP A 131 16.77 8.79 -5.08
N THR A 132 17.18 9.74 -4.25
CA THR A 132 16.32 10.83 -3.79
C THR A 132 15.78 11.69 -4.94
N SER A 133 16.53 11.82 -6.05
CA SER A 133 16.12 12.58 -7.24
C SER A 133 14.93 11.97 -7.98
N THR A 134 14.57 10.72 -7.66
CA THR A 134 13.41 10.04 -8.22
C THR A 134 12.10 10.36 -7.50
N TYR A 135 12.14 11.20 -6.46
CA TYR A 135 10.99 11.61 -5.65
C TYR A 135 10.76 13.13 -5.69
N GLY A 136 9.77 13.62 -4.94
CA GLY A 136 9.49 15.04 -4.79
C GLY A 136 8.19 15.52 -5.44
N GLN A 137 7.27 14.61 -5.75
CA GLN A 137 5.95 14.95 -6.30
C GLN A 137 4.82 14.55 -5.34
N ALA A 138 3.61 15.04 -5.65
CA ALA A 138 2.39 14.62 -4.97
C ALA A 138 2.02 13.16 -5.31
N THR A 139 1.20 12.56 -4.45
CA THR A 139 0.64 11.21 -4.62
C THR A 139 -0.88 11.28 -4.71
N ALA A 140 -1.50 10.29 -5.35
CA ALA A 140 -2.94 10.10 -5.19
C ALA A 140 -3.25 9.55 -3.78
N SER A 141 -4.50 9.69 -3.35
CA SER A 141 -4.96 9.11 -2.07
C SER A 141 -5.16 7.60 -2.13
N CYS A 142 -5.26 7.01 -3.32
CA CYS A 142 -5.43 5.56 -3.51
C CYS A 142 -4.08 4.83 -3.56
N PHE A 143 -4.09 3.52 -3.34
CA PHE A 143 -2.96 2.64 -3.65
C PHE A 143 -3.41 1.37 -4.38
N ILE A 144 -3.34 1.38 -5.71
CA ILE A 144 -3.72 0.26 -6.58
C ILE A 144 -2.47 -0.18 -7.36
N PRO A 145 -1.53 -0.84 -6.68
CA PRO A 145 -0.26 -1.18 -7.29
C PRO A 145 -0.48 -2.19 -8.42
N ARG A 146 0.42 -2.20 -9.41
CA ARG A 146 0.40 -3.17 -10.53
C ARG A 146 1.72 -3.88 -10.78
N HIS A 147 2.78 -3.40 -10.15
CA HIS A 147 4.12 -3.95 -10.25
C HIS A 147 4.72 -4.09 -8.87
N GLY A 148 5.53 -5.11 -8.66
CA GLY A 148 6.33 -5.18 -7.46
C GLY A 148 7.44 -6.21 -7.54
N VAL A 149 8.49 -5.99 -6.78
CA VAL A 149 9.68 -6.84 -6.73
C VAL A 149 9.73 -7.51 -5.38
N ILE A 150 9.93 -8.82 -5.36
CA ILE A 150 10.20 -9.58 -4.14
C ILE A 150 11.62 -10.12 -4.20
N PHE A 151 12.34 -9.92 -3.10
CA PHE A 151 13.69 -10.41 -2.89
C PHE A 151 13.64 -11.65 -2.00
N TYR A 152 14.33 -12.70 -2.40
CA TYR A 152 14.33 -13.99 -1.74
C TYR A 152 15.74 -14.38 -1.28
N ASP A 153 15.82 -15.06 -0.14
CA ASP A 153 17.06 -15.66 0.35
C ASP A 153 17.37 -17.02 -0.32
N THR A 154 18.46 -17.66 0.13
CA THR A 154 18.89 -19.00 -0.30
C THR A 154 17.85 -20.11 -0.06
N GLN A 155 16.90 -19.89 0.86
CA GLN A 155 15.82 -20.81 1.21
C GLN A 155 14.52 -20.48 0.47
N ASN A 156 14.55 -19.58 -0.52
CA ASN A 156 13.39 -19.05 -1.24
C ASN A 156 12.36 -18.36 -0.32
N LYS A 157 12.78 -17.81 0.83
CA LYS A 157 11.91 -17.02 1.71
C LYS A 157 11.98 -15.54 1.32
N PRO A 158 10.83 -14.83 1.25
CA PRO A 158 10.83 -13.38 1.05
C PRO A 158 11.57 -12.67 2.19
N VAL A 159 12.57 -11.86 1.83
CA VAL A 159 13.36 -11.03 2.77
C VAL A 159 13.15 -9.53 2.55
N GLY A 160 12.52 -9.16 1.45
CA GLY A 160 12.08 -7.80 1.19
C GLY A 160 11.16 -7.72 -0.01
N HIS A 161 10.43 -6.62 -0.11
CA HIS A 161 9.59 -6.33 -1.26
C HIS A 161 9.49 -4.82 -1.53
N ILE A 162 9.21 -4.49 -2.79
CA ILE A 162 8.88 -3.15 -3.26
C ILE A 162 7.61 -3.28 -4.07
N THR A 163 6.57 -2.53 -3.72
CA THR A 163 5.25 -2.54 -4.36
C THR A 163 5.02 -1.17 -4.98
N ILE A 164 4.81 -1.09 -6.29
CA ILE A 164 4.83 0.16 -7.07
C ILE A 164 3.45 0.42 -7.68
N CYS A 165 2.90 1.60 -7.41
CA CYS A 165 1.71 2.12 -8.07
C CYS A 165 2.06 3.34 -8.93
N MET A 166 2.20 3.13 -10.24
CA MET A 166 2.42 4.24 -11.19
C MET A 166 1.21 5.18 -11.30
N GLY A 167 -0.02 4.70 -11.10
CA GLY A 167 -1.21 5.57 -11.09
C GLY A 167 -1.33 6.44 -9.83
N CYS A 168 -0.82 5.94 -8.70
CA CYS A 168 -0.84 6.63 -7.41
C CYS A 168 0.40 7.51 -7.20
N ASN A 169 1.38 7.34 -8.08
CA ASN A 169 2.68 7.99 -8.07
C ASN A 169 3.54 7.68 -6.85
N PHE A 170 3.44 6.49 -6.24
CA PHE A 170 4.34 6.12 -5.12
C PHE A 170 4.57 4.61 -5.02
N LEU A 171 5.41 4.22 -4.04
CA LEU A 171 5.65 2.83 -3.68
C LEU A 171 5.53 2.59 -2.17
N GLU A 172 5.35 1.33 -1.83
CA GLU A 172 5.54 0.79 -0.50
C GLU A 172 6.67 -0.22 -0.51
N SER A 173 7.40 -0.35 0.60
CA SER A 173 8.50 -1.29 0.68
C SER A 173 8.71 -1.86 2.07
N PHE A 174 9.25 -3.06 2.11
CA PHE A 174 9.86 -3.64 3.29
C PHE A 174 11.24 -4.21 2.92
N PRO A 175 12.34 -3.80 3.59
CA PRO A 175 12.41 -2.74 4.58
C PRO A 175 12.04 -1.36 4.02
N TYR A 176 11.72 -0.41 4.90
CA TYR A 176 11.26 0.93 4.54
C TYR A 176 12.38 1.79 3.92
N ILE A 177 12.12 2.40 2.77
CA ILE A 177 13.06 3.30 2.07
C ILE A 177 12.82 4.75 2.53
N SER A 178 13.68 5.29 3.38
CA SER A 178 13.50 6.67 3.85
C SER A 178 13.81 7.72 2.77
N ALA A 179 14.55 7.36 1.72
CA ALA A 179 14.85 8.24 0.59
C ALA A 179 13.59 8.83 -0.07
N MET A 180 12.44 8.13 0.00
CA MET A 180 11.19 8.65 -0.56
C MET A 180 10.73 9.96 0.12
N HIS A 181 11.16 10.24 1.35
CA HIS A 181 10.73 11.44 2.08
C HIS A 181 11.71 12.62 2.01
N PHE A 182 12.82 12.48 1.29
CA PHE A 182 13.87 13.50 1.21
C PHE A 182 13.35 14.88 0.79
N HIS A 183 12.36 14.93 -0.09
CA HIS A 183 11.78 16.18 -0.59
C HIS A 183 10.58 16.70 0.22
N SER A 184 10.21 16.05 1.34
CA SER A 184 9.07 16.49 2.16
C SER A 184 9.29 17.90 2.69
N VAL A 185 8.22 18.69 2.75
CA VAL A 185 8.25 20.06 3.28
C VAL A 185 7.88 20.00 4.76
N ILE A 186 8.66 20.68 5.60
CA ILE A 186 8.40 20.81 7.04
C ILE A 186 8.05 22.27 7.29
N GLU A 187 6.89 22.53 7.88
CA GLU A 187 6.42 23.87 8.23
C GLU A 187 6.31 23.99 9.74
N ASP A 188 6.78 25.10 10.30
CA ASP A 188 6.69 25.41 11.73
C ASP A 188 5.61 26.47 11.95
N PHE A 189 4.63 26.18 12.80
CA PHE A 189 3.52 27.08 13.10
C PHE A 189 3.61 27.68 14.52
N GLY A 190 4.74 27.55 15.21
CA GLY A 190 4.97 28.09 16.56
C GLY A 190 4.32 27.27 17.69
N ASN A 191 3.28 26.49 17.39
CA ASN A 191 2.68 25.50 18.28
C ASN A 191 3.02 24.04 17.90
N GLY A 192 3.89 23.84 16.91
CA GLY A 192 4.29 22.53 16.44
C GLY A 192 4.78 22.54 15.00
N GLN A 193 5.35 21.42 14.57
CA GLN A 193 5.78 21.20 13.20
C GLN A 193 4.74 20.40 12.42
N SER A 194 4.57 20.71 11.15
CA SER A 194 3.80 19.91 10.21
C SER A 194 4.65 19.39 9.07
N VAL A 195 4.24 18.27 8.49
CA VAL A 195 4.90 17.69 7.32
C VAL A 195 3.92 17.60 6.17
N ARG A 196 4.32 18.13 5.02
CA ARG A 196 3.73 17.81 3.72
C ARG A 196 4.62 16.77 3.02
N PRO A 197 4.20 15.49 2.99
CA PRO A 197 5.02 14.45 2.39
C PRO A 197 5.05 14.59 0.87
N MET A 198 6.25 14.80 0.32
CA MET A 198 6.48 14.83 -1.14
C MET A 198 7.08 13.50 -1.59
N LYS A 199 6.43 12.41 -1.21
CA LYS A 199 6.92 11.04 -1.40
C LYS A 199 6.62 10.43 -2.76
N GLY A 200 5.97 11.19 -3.64
CA GLY A 200 5.63 10.72 -4.97
C GLY A 200 6.81 10.78 -5.93
N PHE A 201 6.78 9.95 -6.97
CA PHE A 201 7.85 9.90 -7.96
C PHE A 201 7.94 11.19 -8.77
N SER A 202 9.16 11.69 -8.99
CA SER A 202 9.46 12.77 -9.93
C SER A 202 9.25 12.33 -11.38
N LYS A 203 9.19 13.28 -12.33
CA LYS A 203 9.20 12.98 -13.78
C LYS A 203 10.37 12.04 -14.15
N LEU A 204 11.56 12.28 -13.56
CA LEU A 204 12.74 11.43 -13.76
C LEU A 204 12.51 10.03 -13.19
N GLY A 205 12.00 9.92 -11.95
CA GLY A 205 11.70 8.64 -11.31
C GLY A 205 10.73 7.79 -12.13
N ARG A 206 9.63 8.41 -12.58
CA ARG A 206 8.65 7.76 -13.45
C ARG A 206 9.28 7.28 -14.75
N LYS A 207 10.03 8.14 -15.45
CA LYS A 207 10.73 7.79 -16.70
C LYS A 207 11.67 6.59 -16.52
N ARG A 208 12.44 6.55 -15.43
CA ARG A 208 13.36 5.44 -15.12
C ARG A 208 12.62 4.15 -14.82
N LEU A 209 11.54 4.19 -14.04
CA LEU A 209 10.70 3.02 -13.76
C LEU A 209 10.03 2.48 -15.03
N VAL A 210 9.47 3.36 -15.87
CA VAL A 210 8.89 2.96 -17.17
C VAL A 210 9.93 2.26 -18.04
N ALA A 211 11.13 2.84 -18.16
CA ALA A 211 12.21 2.25 -18.94
C ALA A 211 12.63 0.89 -18.37
N PHE A 212 12.73 0.77 -17.05
CA PHE A 212 13.03 -0.49 -16.36
C PHE A 212 11.96 -1.56 -16.66
N PHE A 213 10.67 -1.25 -16.52
CA PHE A 213 9.60 -2.22 -16.78
C PHE A 213 9.58 -2.68 -18.24
N LYS A 214 9.76 -1.76 -19.20
CA LYS A 214 9.88 -2.09 -20.63
C LYS A 214 11.07 -3.01 -20.89
N LYS A 215 12.22 -2.71 -20.30
CA LYS A 215 13.43 -3.54 -20.39
C LYS A 215 13.23 -4.94 -19.80
N CYS A 216 12.39 -5.08 -18.77
CA CYS A 216 12.04 -6.36 -18.18
C CYS A 216 10.96 -7.14 -18.97
N GLY A 217 10.40 -6.57 -20.03
CA GLY A 217 9.38 -7.21 -20.86
C GLY A 217 7.97 -7.19 -20.26
N LEU A 218 7.75 -6.45 -19.17
CA LEU A 218 6.42 -6.34 -18.55
C LEU A 218 5.61 -5.23 -19.20
N LYS A 219 4.29 -5.45 -19.29
CA LYS A 219 3.38 -4.46 -19.88
C LYS A 219 3.34 -3.22 -19.00
N TYR A 220 3.36 -2.06 -19.64
CA TYR A 220 3.16 -0.80 -18.92
C TYR A 220 1.74 -0.80 -18.32
N PRO A 221 1.59 -0.55 -17.01
CA PRO A 221 0.34 -0.82 -16.29
C PRO A 221 -0.78 0.17 -16.56
N TYR A 222 -0.48 1.31 -17.19
CA TYR A 222 -1.40 2.43 -17.37
C TYR A 222 -1.12 3.14 -18.69
N ASP A 223 -2.11 3.82 -19.26
CA ASP A 223 -1.82 4.87 -20.23
C ASP A 223 -1.17 6.06 -19.49
N LYS A 224 -0.56 7.02 -20.22
CA LYS A 224 0.06 8.22 -19.60
C LYS A 224 -0.91 8.82 -18.58
N HIS A 225 -0.47 8.96 -17.32
CA HIS A 225 -1.31 9.54 -16.27
C HIS A 225 -1.34 11.05 -16.43
N PRO A 226 -2.51 11.68 -16.66
CA PRO A 226 -2.57 13.09 -17.02
C PRO A 226 -1.97 14.00 -15.95
N LEU A 227 -2.06 13.65 -14.66
CA LEU A 227 -1.49 14.47 -13.58
C LEU A 227 0.03 14.32 -13.38
N PHE A 228 0.65 13.23 -13.83
CA PHE A 228 2.02 12.88 -13.45
C PHE A 228 2.97 12.68 -14.62
N ASP A 229 2.43 12.41 -15.81
CA ASP A 229 3.18 12.11 -17.05
C ASP A 229 3.08 13.24 -18.09
N GLU A 230 2.70 14.47 -17.69
CA GLU A 230 2.70 15.61 -18.61
C GLU A 230 4.09 15.84 -19.21
N GLU A 231 4.10 16.21 -20.50
CA GLU A 231 5.24 16.15 -21.43
C GLU A 231 6.48 16.97 -20.98
#